data_AF-A0A1W1XBE2-F1
#
_entry.id   AF-A0A1W1XBE2-F1
#
_cell.length_a   1.000
_cell.length_b   1.000
_cell.length_c   1.000
_cell.angle_alpha   90.00
_cell.angle_beta   90.00
_cell.angle_gamma   90.00
#
_symmetry.space_group_name_H-M   'P 1'
#
loop_
_entity.id
_entity.type
_entity.pdbx_description
1 polymer ?
#
loop_
_entity_poly.entity_id
_entity_poly.type
_entity_poly.pdbx_seq_one_letter_code
_entity_poly.pdbx_strand_id
1 'polypeptide(L)'
;MQTLFDRMSVVFTAGCIGALVNSLLVWYLGHQGIPQQVGVHIAPLWSKHFLYPRIVWGGLWGLLFLLPVLRGGWLVSVFTRGIFFSLGPTLAQLFYVFPFLAHKGIMGLSLGSLTPLFVFFYNAVWGLAAAQWIRMCGKP
;
A
#
# COMPACT_ATOMS: atom_id res chain seq x y z
N MET A 1 24.41 6.82 16.28
CA MET A 1 24.10 7.17 14.88
C MET A 1 23.48 5.94 14.24
N GLN A 2 22.26 6.02 13.70
CA GLN A 2 21.68 4.87 12.99
C GLN A 2 22.45 4.64 11.69
N THR A 3 22.85 3.40 11.46
CA THR A 3 23.47 2.97 10.20
C THR A 3 22.44 2.94 9.08
N LEU A 4 22.89 2.89 7.83
CA LEU A 4 21.99 2.71 6.68
C LEU A 4 21.15 1.43 6.81
N PHE A 5 21.74 0.36 7.33
CA PHE A 5 21.06 -0.93 7.54
C PHE A 5 19.93 -0.84 8.56
N ASP A 6 20.09 -0.07 9.63
CA ASP A 6 19.03 0.16 10.62
C ASP A 6 17.82 0.83 9.97
N ARG A 7 18.08 1.87 9.17
CA ARG A 7 17.04 2.63 8.46
C ARG A 7 16.32 1.77 7.43
N MET A 8 17.07 1.02 6.64
CA MET A 8 16.54 0.06 5.66
C MET A 8 15.63 -0.97 6.33
N SER A 9 16.07 -1.52 7.47
CA SER A 9 15.28 -2.48 8.24
C SER A 9 13.97 -1.87 8.73
N VAL A 10 14.03 -0.66 9.31
CA VAL A 10 12.83 0.04 9.81
C VAL A 10 11.83 0.31 8.69
N VAL A 11 12.26 0.87 7.55
CA VAL A 11 11.33 1.22 6.46
C VAL A 11 10.80 -0.02 5.74
N PHE A 12 11.58 -1.10 5.63
CA PHE A 12 11.12 -2.36 5.06
C PHE A 12 10.05 -2.99 5.95
N THR A 13 10.30 -3.06 7.26
CA THR A 13 9.31 -3.52 8.24
C THR A 13 8.05 -2.64 8.23
N ALA A 14 8.20 -1.32 8.12
CA ALA A 14 7.08 -0.39 7.98
C ALA A 14 6.23 -0.69 6.75
N GLY A 15 6.87 -0.94 5.59
CA GLY A 15 6.21 -1.32 4.35
C GLY A 15 5.47 -2.66 4.46
N CYS A 16 6.07 -3.65 5.13
CA CYS A 16 5.43 -4.93 5.43
C CYS A 16 4.18 -4.77 6.31
N ILE A 17 4.27 -3.96 7.36
CA ILE A 17 3.15 -3.70 8.27
C ILE A 17 2.05 -2.90 7.57
N GLY A 18 2.41 -1.89 6.79
CA GLY A 18 1.47 -1.18 5.94
C GLY A 18 0.73 -2.12 5.00
N ALA A 19 1.42 -3.13 4.45
CA ALA A 19 0.79 -4.09 3.54
C ALA A 19 -0.10 -5.08 4.25
N LEU A 20 0.22 -5.44 5.49
CA LEU A 20 -0.66 -6.23 6.34
C LEU A 20 -1.95 -5.45 6.65
N VAL A 21 -1.84 -4.19 7.08
CA VAL A 21 -3.01 -3.32 7.37
C VAL A 21 -3.86 -3.12 6.12
N ASN A 22 -3.24 -2.82 4.99
CA ASN A 22 -3.93 -2.73 3.70
C ASN A 22 -4.66 -4.04 3.34
N SER A 23 -3.97 -5.18 3.46
CA SER A 23 -4.56 -6.48 3.12
C SER A 23 -5.73 -6.85 4.04
N LEU A 24 -5.62 -6.56 5.34
CA LEU A 24 -6.72 -6.71 6.31
C LEU A 24 -7.91 -5.84 5.92
N LEU A 25 -7.68 -4.58 5.56
CA LEU A 25 -8.75 -3.67 5.16
C LEU A 25 -9.45 -4.14 3.88
N VAL A 26 -8.69 -4.52 2.85
CA VAL A 26 -9.25 -5.04 1.59
C VAL A 26 -10.10 -6.29 1.85
N TRP A 27 -9.60 -7.23 2.65
CA TRP A 27 -10.33 -8.44 2.99
C TRP A 27 -11.60 -8.13 3.79
N TYR A 28 -11.50 -7.28 4.81
CA TYR A 28 -12.63 -6.90 5.65
C TYR A 28 -13.73 -6.20 4.85
N LEU A 29 -13.39 -5.18 4.04
CA LEU A 29 -14.38 -4.49 3.20
C LEU A 29 -14.99 -5.42 2.14
N GLY A 30 -14.18 -6.30 1.56
CA GLY A 30 -14.67 -7.31 0.61
C GLY A 30 -15.63 -8.31 1.25
N HIS A 31 -15.37 -8.74 2.49
CA HIS A 31 -16.26 -9.63 3.25
C HIS A 31 -17.57 -8.93 3.65
N GLN A 32 -17.54 -7.63 3.94
CA GLN A 32 -18.73 -6.82 4.22
C GLN A 32 -19.52 -6.44 2.97
N GLY A 33 -19.03 -6.75 1.77
CA GLY A 33 -19.73 -6.43 0.53
C GLY A 33 -19.69 -4.95 0.14
N ILE A 34 -18.88 -4.11 0.81
CA ILE A 34 -18.90 -2.65 0.62
C ILE A 34 -18.47 -2.25 -0.81
N PRO A 35 -17.36 -2.78 -1.37
CA PRO A 35 -17.02 -2.54 -2.77
C PRO A 35 -18.12 -3.00 -3.74
N GLN A 36 -18.81 -4.10 -3.42
CA GLN A 36 -19.83 -4.71 -4.26
C GLN A 36 -21.09 -3.85 -4.34
N GLN A 37 -21.44 -3.13 -3.27
CA GLN A 37 -22.56 -2.19 -3.25
C GLN A 37 -22.41 -1.06 -4.29
N VAL A 38 -21.18 -0.73 -4.67
CA VAL A 38 -20.87 0.30 -5.67
C VAL A 38 -20.36 -0.29 -6.99
N GLY A 39 -20.63 -1.58 -7.23
CA GLY A 39 -20.30 -2.26 -8.48
C GLY A 39 -18.82 -2.66 -8.63
N VAL A 40 -18.07 -2.72 -7.53
CA VAL A 40 -16.66 -3.13 -7.50
C VAL A 40 -16.51 -4.53 -6.91
N HIS A 41 -16.06 -5.48 -7.72
CA HIS A 41 -15.93 -6.90 -7.35
C HIS A 41 -14.54 -7.24 -6.79
N ILE A 42 -14.16 -6.61 -5.67
CA ILE A 42 -12.92 -6.90 -4.95
C ILE A 42 -13.25 -7.65 -3.66
N ALA A 43 -13.17 -8.98 -3.70
CA ALA A 43 -13.31 -9.85 -2.53
C ALA A 43 -12.24 -10.95 -2.55
N PRO A 44 -11.00 -10.66 -2.10
CA PRO A 44 -9.97 -11.68 -2.03
C PRO A 44 -10.24 -12.66 -0.88
N LEU A 45 -9.93 -13.93 -1.11
CA LEU A 45 -9.90 -14.94 -0.05
C LEU A 45 -8.69 -14.71 0.86
N TRP A 46 -8.90 -14.78 2.17
CA TRP A 46 -7.82 -14.71 3.15
C TRP A 46 -6.96 -15.96 3.06
N SER A 47 -5.84 -15.86 2.34
CA SER A 47 -4.96 -16.98 2.07
C SER A 47 -3.49 -16.57 2.08
N LYS A 48 -2.59 -17.54 2.26
CA LYS A 48 -1.14 -17.31 2.16
C LYS A 48 -0.74 -16.78 0.78
N HIS A 49 -1.38 -17.29 -0.28
CA HIS A 49 -1.17 -16.84 -1.65
C HIS A 49 -1.56 -15.37 -1.87
N PHE A 50 -2.55 -14.87 -1.12
CA PHE A 50 -2.94 -13.46 -1.15
C PHE A 50 -2.00 -12.58 -0.33
N LEU A 51 -1.65 -13.00 0.88
CA LEU A 51 -0.89 -12.19 1.84
C LEU A 51 0.60 -12.10 1.51
N TYR A 52 1.22 -13.23 1.22
CA TYR A 52 2.68 -13.31 1.05
C TYR A 52 3.22 -12.33 0.01
N PRO A 53 2.74 -12.31 -1.25
CA PRO A 53 3.25 -11.38 -2.25
C PRO A 53 2.98 -9.92 -1.87
N ARG A 54 1.84 -9.62 -1.22
CA ARG A 54 1.49 -8.25 -0.82
C ARG A 54 2.40 -7.72 0.28
N ILE A 55 2.73 -8.56 1.27
CA ILE A 55 3.62 -8.17 2.37
C ILE A 55 5.03 -7.93 1.82
N VAL A 56 5.55 -8.84 1.00
CA VAL A 56 6.88 -8.71 0.39
C VAL A 56 6.94 -7.45 -0.49
N TRP A 57 5.97 -7.26 -1.39
CA TRP A 57 5.91 -6.06 -2.22
C TRP A 57 5.75 -4.78 -1.39
N GLY A 58 4.93 -4.83 -0.34
CA GLY A 58 4.78 -3.72 0.59
C GLY A 58 6.09 -3.32 1.23
N GLY A 59 6.88 -4.30 1.68
CA GLY A 59 8.22 -4.06 2.22
C GLY A 59 9.17 -3.42 1.20
N LEU A 60 9.17 -3.92 -0.04
CA LEU A 60 9.98 -3.35 -1.13
C LEU A 60 9.61 -1.90 -1.44
N TRP A 61 8.31 -1.58 -1.52
CA TRP A 61 7.84 -0.21 -1.69
C TRP A 61 8.12 0.67 -0.45
N GLY A 62 8.22 0.07 0.73
CA GLY A 62 8.64 0.73 1.96
C GLY A 62 10.03 1.36 1.86
N LEU A 63 10.94 0.80 1.04
CA LEU A 63 12.28 1.35 0.82
C LEU A 63 12.26 2.77 0.21
N LEU A 64 11.17 3.17 -0.47
CA LEU A 64 11.01 4.54 -0.96
C LEU A 64 11.07 5.59 0.15
N PHE A 65 10.73 5.23 1.39
CA PHE A 65 10.80 6.15 2.53
C PHE A 65 12.24 6.53 2.92
N LEU A 66 13.26 5.86 2.38
CA LEU A 66 14.67 6.29 2.48
C LEU A 66 14.96 7.53 1.65
N LEU A 67 14.18 7.77 0.59
CA LEU A 67 14.42 8.90 -0.30
C LEU A 67 14.20 10.24 0.44
N PRO A 68 15.13 11.20 0.29
CA PRO A 68 15.11 12.48 1.00
C PRO A 68 14.09 13.48 0.40
N VAL A 69 12.91 13.01 0.01
CA VAL A 69 11.90 13.77 -0.74
C VAL A 69 10.80 14.26 0.21
N LEU A 70 10.30 15.48 -0.02
CA LEU A 70 9.23 16.14 0.76
C LEU A 70 9.56 16.35 2.26
N ARG A 71 10.77 16.83 2.57
CA ARG A 71 11.26 17.13 3.94
C ARG A 71 10.66 18.40 4.60
N GLY A 72 9.41 18.76 4.27
CA GLY A 72 8.70 19.87 4.93
C GLY A 72 8.34 19.60 6.40
N GLY A 73 7.51 20.45 7.03
CA GLY A 73 7.16 20.37 8.45
C GLY A 73 6.82 18.95 8.95
N TRP A 74 7.32 18.59 10.15
CA TRP A 74 7.49 17.21 10.65
C TRP A 74 6.25 16.31 10.56
N LEU A 75 5.05 16.80 10.88
CA LEU A 75 3.81 16.00 10.76
C LEU A 75 3.29 15.96 9.33
N VAL A 76 3.19 17.11 8.67
CA VAL A 76 2.67 17.21 7.30
C VAL A 76 3.53 16.40 6.33
N SER A 77 4.85 16.42 6.50
CA SER A 77 5.81 15.65 5.69
C SER A 77 5.59 14.15 5.79
N VAL A 78 5.32 13.60 6.98
CA VAL A 78 5.18 12.14 7.15
C VAL A 78 3.92 11.61 6.47
N PHE A 79 2.78 12.27 6.66
CA PHE A 79 1.51 11.87 6.05
C PHE A 79 1.49 12.13 4.53
N THR A 80 2.00 13.27 4.08
CA THR A 80 2.11 13.57 2.64
C THR A 80 3.09 12.64 1.93
N ARG A 81 4.22 12.28 2.56
CA ARG A 81 5.14 11.26 2.04
C ARG A 81 4.49 9.89 1.96
N GLY A 82 3.69 9.51 2.97
CA GLY A 82 2.94 8.25 2.94
C GLY A 82 2.02 8.14 1.73
N ILE A 83 1.19 9.18 1.51
CA ILE A 83 0.29 9.23 0.36
C ILE A 83 1.09 9.30 -0.96
N PHE A 84 2.12 10.13 -1.02
CA PHE A 84 2.94 10.28 -2.23
C PHE A 84 3.64 8.98 -2.61
N PHE A 85 4.32 8.31 -1.66
CA PHE A 85 4.97 7.04 -1.93
C PHE A 85 3.99 5.91 -2.19
N SER A 86 2.75 6.00 -1.72
CA SER A 86 1.69 5.05 -2.08
C SER A 86 1.21 5.15 -3.54
N LEU A 87 1.53 6.25 -4.23
CA LEU A 87 1.27 6.37 -5.66
C LEU A 87 2.09 5.36 -6.48
N GLY A 88 3.32 5.04 -6.05
CA GLY A 88 4.16 4.01 -6.66
C GLY A 88 3.47 2.65 -6.77
N PRO A 89 3.10 2.00 -5.63
CA PRO A 89 2.37 0.75 -5.65
C PRO A 89 0.98 0.88 -6.30
N THR A 90 0.31 2.03 -6.20
CA THR A 90 -0.98 2.26 -6.88
C THR A 90 -0.84 2.18 -8.40
N LEU A 91 0.14 2.89 -8.98
CA LEU A 91 0.40 2.88 -10.42
C LEU A 91 0.84 1.51 -10.89
N ALA A 92 1.77 0.86 -10.16
CA ALA A 92 2.19 -0.49 -10.48
C ALA A 92 1.01 -1.48 -10.43
N GLN A 93 0.11 -1.34 -9.47
CA GLN A 93 -1.06 -2.21 -9.38
C GLN A 93 -2.03 -1.99 -10.53
N LEU A 94 -2.35 -0.74 -10.87
CA LEU A 94 -3.33 -0.39 -11.91
C LEU A 94 -2.82 -0.66 -13.33
N PHE A 95 -1.54 -0.43 -13.61
CA PHE A 95 -0.97 -0.48 -14.95
C PHE A 95 -0.11 -1.73 -15.22
N TYR A 96 0.33 -2.44 -14.18
CA TYR A 96 1.11 -3.67 -14.36
C TYR A 96 0.39 -4.90 -13.80
N VAL A 97 0.06 -4.90 -12.51
CA VAL A 97 -0.51 -6.10 -11.85
C VAL A 97 -1.87 -6.46 -12.40
N PHE A 98 -2.79 -5.50 -12.53
CA PHE A 98 -4.12 -5.78 -13.05
C PHE A 98 -4.15 -6.25 -14.51
N PRO A 99 -3.51 -5.56 -15.47
CA PRO A 99 -3.55 -6.02 -16.86
C PRO A 99 -2.73 -7.28 -17.12
N PHE A 100 -1.52 -7.41 -16.55
CA PHE A 100 -0.60 -8.49 -16.93
C PHE A 100 -0.58 -9.69 -15.99
N LEU A 101 -0.79 -9.50 -14.68
CA LEU A 101 -0.75 -10.60 -13.70
C LEU A 101 -2.14 -11.13 -13.34
N ALA A 102 -3.12 -10.23 -13.20
CA ALA A 102 -4.48 -10.59 -12.78
C ALA A 102 -5.46 -10.68 -13.97
N HIS A 103 -5.05 -10.24 -15.16
CA HIS A 103 -5.86 -10.18 -16.37
C HIS A 103 -7.23 -9.49 -16.16
N LYS A 104 -7.24 -8.41 -15.35
CA LYS A 104 -8.43 -7.61 -15.01
C LYS A 104 -8.56 -6.31 -15.82
N GLY A 105 -7.85 -6.23 -16.95
CA GLY A 105 -7.78 -5.04 -17.78
C GLY A 105 -6.98 -3.90 -17.17
N ILE A 106 -6.70 -2.87 -17.98
CA ILE A 106 -6.02 -1.65 -17.54
C ILE A 106 -6.90 -0.96 -16.49
N MET A 107 -6.28 -0.46 -15.41
CA MET A 107 -6.96 0.16 -14.27
C MET A 107 -7.93 -0.77 -13.50
N GLY A 108 -7.99 -2.06 -13.82
CA GLY A 108 -8.90 -3.00 -13.16
C GLY A 108 -10.37 -2.74 -13.52
N LEU A 109 -10.65 -2.10 -14.65
CA LEU A 109 -12.02 -1.73 -15.04
C LEU A 109 -12.95 -2.94 -15.20
N SER A 110 -12.41 -4.15 -15.43
CA SER A 110 -13.24 -5.37 -15.46
C SER A 110 -13.78 -5.77 -14.08
N LEU A 111 -13.22 -5.23 -13.00
CA LEU A 111 -13.72 -5.40 -11.64
C LEU A 111 -14.74 -4.32 -11.25
N GLY A 112 -14.92 -3.28 -12.07
CA GLY A 112 -15.81 -2.14 -11.81
C GLY A 112 -15.13 -0.81 -12.12
N SER A 113 -15.90 0.18 -12.56
CA SER A 113 -15.38 1.51 -12.96
C SER A 113 -14.72 2.28 -11.80
N LEU A 114 -15.15 2.03 -10.57
CA LEU A 114 -14.61 2.65 -9.35
C LEU A 114 -13.41 1.91 -8.74
N THR A 115 -12.97 0.79 -9.35
CA THR A 115 -11.80 0.02 -8.90
C THR A 115 -10.55 0.88 -8.66
N PRO A 116 -10.19 1.85 -9.53
CA PRO A 116 -9.02 2.70 -9.31
C PRO A 116 -9.07 3.51 -8.02
N LEU A 117 -10.27 3.99 -7.67
CA LEU A 117 -10.49 4.79 -6.46
C LEU A 117 -10.28 3.94 -5.21
N PHE A 118 -10.81 2.72 -5.20
CA PHE A 118 -10.58 1.77 -4.10
C PHE A 118 -9.10 1.41 -3.99
N VAL A 119 -8.42 1.15 -5.11
CA VAL A 119 -6.99 0.82 -5.09
C VAL A 119 -6.15 1.96 -4.55
N PHE A 120 -6.47 3.20 -4.93
CA PHE A 120 -5.83 4.38 -4.37
C PHE A 120 -6.08 4.49 -2.86
N PHE A 121 -7.33 4.32 -2.41
CA PHE A 121 -7.69 4.34 -1.00
C PHE A 121 -6.92 3.28 -0.18
N TYR A 122 -6.90 2.05 -0.67
CA TYR A 122 -6.19 0.92 -0.05
C TYR A 122 -4.68 1.17 0.06
N ASN A 123 -4.06 1.67 -1.01
CA ASN A 123 -2.64 2.01 -0.99
C ASN A 123 -2.36 3.27 -0.15
N ALA A 124 -3.27 4.23 -0.08
CA ALA A 124 -3.13 5.36 0.83
C ALA A 124 -3.09 4.88 2.29
N VAL A 125 -3.96 3.93 2.68
CA VAL A 125 -3.92 3.30 4.00
C VAL A 125 -2.59 2.58 4.24
N TRP A 126 -2.06 1.86 3.23
CA TRP A 126 -0.70 1.29 3.30
C TRP A 126 0.35 2.36 3.62
N GLY A 127 0.36 3.46 2.86
CA GLY A 127 1.35 4.53 3.00
C GLY A 127 1.26 5.25 4.35
N LEU A 128 0.04 5.47 4.85
CA LEU A 128 -0.19 6.05 6.17
C LEU A 128 0.26 5.13 7.30
N ALA A 129 -0.05 3.83 7.22
CA ALA A 129 0.38 2.85 8.20
C ALA A 129 1.91 2.72 8.24
N ALA A 130 2.56 2.66 7.08
CA ALA A 130 4.02 2.63 6.98
C ALA A 130 4.65 3.92 7.56
N ALA A 131 4.12 5.08 7.21
CA ALA A 131 4.60 6.37 7.72
C ALA A 131 4.45 6.49 9.25
N GLN A 132 3.32 6.02 9.79
CA GLN A 132 3.08 5.99 11.23
C GLN A 132 4.01 5.00 11.96
N TRP A 133 4.26 3.82 11.39
CA TRP A 133 5.22 2.86 11.95
C TRP A 133 6.63 3.45 12.04
N ILE A 134 7.08 4.06 10.94
CA ILE A 134 8.36 4.77 10.89
C ILE A 134 8.43 5.83 11.99
N ARG A 135 7.38 6.64 12.16
CA ARG A 135 7.32 7.65 13.21
C ARG A 135 7.47 7.04 14.62
N MET A 136 6.84 5.90 14.88
CA MET A 136 6.92 5.20 16.15
C MET A 136 8.33 4.63 16.43
N CYS A 137 9.03 4.17 15.40
CA CYS A 137 10.41 3.71 15.51
C CYS A 137 11.45 4.85 15.64
N GLY A 138 11.02 6.11 15.58
CA GLY A 138 11.91 7.27 15.53
C GLY A 138 12.42 7.54 14.11
N LYS A 139 13.26 8.57 13.93
CA LYS A 139 13.76 8.95 12.60
C LYS A 139 14.37 7.73 11.87
N PRO A 140 13.96 7.42 10.63
CA PRO A 140 14.82 6.75 9.66
C PRO A 140 15.71 7.77 8.92
#